data_AF-A0A563UIT3-F1
#
_entry.id   AF-A0A563UIT3-F1
#
_cell.length_a   1.000
_cell.length_b   1.000
_cell.length_c   1.000
_cell.angle_alpha   90.00
_cell.angle_beta   90.00
_cell.angle_gamma   90.00
#
_symmetry.space_group_name_H-M   'P 1'
#
loop_
_entity.id
_entity.type
_entity.pdbx_description
1 polymer ?
#
loop_
_entity_poly.entity_id
_entity_poly.type
_entity_poly.pdbx_seq_one_letter_code
_entity_poly.pdbx_strand_id
1 'polypeptide(L)'
;MKQLKSLLYILIFVQTYGYAQSKTPSPAEQQFFKNLTEVYNTNDSATYRKFYSTQLTDAKKIADNVGQMQREFRFGSGKVALKAIEPISATETDLIFQTVAYGSWLRFMWITDSLGHFKEHHMRPIRFSKSFLQAGALSQKQILDSLDGYVQGMVSKKVFAGNVLVANGNHILYNKSYGNDPKGNANKVDKQMDLASMGKLFTTVSVLQLVDKGKLSLADSTGKLMPHLQNKALSGITIKQLLTHTSGMGDYFEDPAYDPMAGKSFTDKDFLPAIENDKPHFAPGKGFRYSNTGFILLGLIIEKISGQKYNDYLQRNICKPVKMVSTLQTGGAGGGTSTVFDLYNFAEALKTNKLLKPATTKLLMNFNEGEWGLGQEYQKLGNEVITGHSGGFINACTELNIYHNTGYVVVILSNSEPPFGHFLSDKIKEFIVRK
;
A
#
# COMPACT_ATOMS: atom_id res chain seq x y z
N MET A 1 54.85 -29.58 -34.77
CA MET A 1 55.31 -28.66 -33.70
C MET A 1 54.77 -27.28 -34.05
N LYS A 2 53.94 -26.55 -33.30
CA LYS A 2 53.47 -26.61 -31.92
C LYS A 2 51.98 -26.19 -31.94
N GLN A 3 51.17 -26.88 -31.16
CA GLN A 3 49.86 -26.42 -30.71
C GLN A 3 50.04 -25.11 -29.94
N LEU A 4 49.13 -24.14 -30.10
CA LEU A 4 48.71 -23.31 -28.97
C LEU A 4 47.26 -22.87 -29.20
N LYS A 5 46.37 -23.41 -28.37
CA LYS A 5 44.97 -23.02 -28.26
C LYS A 5 44.91 -21.59 -27.73
N SER A 6 44.28 -20.69 -28.47
CA SER A 6 43.90 -19.36 -27.98
C SER A 6 42.70 -19.52 -27.05
N LEU A 7 42.96 -19.67 -25.74
CA LEU A 7 41.92 -19.52 -24.71
C LEU A 7 41.62 -18.02 -24.55
N LEU A 8 40.48 -17.59 -25.07
CA LEU A 8 39.93 -16.27 -24.81
C LEU A 8 39.42 -16.24 -23.36
N TYR A 9 40.23 -15.73 -22.43
CA TYR A 9 39.75 -15.37 -21.09
C TYR A 9 38.86 -14.14 -21.21
N ILE A 10 37.55 -14.36 -21.39
CA ILE A 10 36.55 -13.35 -21.07
C ILE A 10 36.52 -13.27 -19.55
N LEU A 11 37.23 -12.27 -19.00
CA LEU A 11 37.00 -11.78 -17.64
C LEU A 11 35.58 -11.22 -17.58
N ILE A 12 34.62 -12.08 -17.27
CA ILE A 12 33.32 -11.66 -16.79
C ILE A 12 33.60 -11.05 -15.42
N PHE A 13 33.67 -9.72 -15.34
CA PHE A 13 33.40 -9.01 -14.09
C PHE A 13 31.94 -9.26 -13.76
N VAL A 14 31.65 -10.41 -13.15
CA VAL A 14 30.50 -10.54 -12.29
C VAL A 14 30.84 -9.64 -11.11
N GLN A 15 30.43 -8.38 -11.17
CA GLN A 15 30.16 -7.65 -9.93
C GLN A 15 29.03 -8.42 -9.25
N THR A 16 29.43 -9.44 -8.50
CA THR A 16 28.64 -9.92 -7.39
C THR A 16 28.44 -8.69 -6.53
N TYR A 17 27.29 -8.03 -6.67
CA TYR A 17 26.75 -7.23 -5.59
C TYR A 17 26.58 -8.20 -4.44
N GLY A 18 27.64 -8.34 -3.66
CA GLY A 18 27.56 -9.01 -2.37
C GLY A 18 26.46 -8.28 -1.63
N TYR A 19 25.40 -9.00 -1.30
CA TYR A 19 24.53 -8.62 -0.21
C TYR A 19 25.47 -8.25 0.94
N ALA A 20 25.57 -6.97 1.27
CA ALA A 20 26.38 -6.51 2.37
C ALA A 20 25.91 -7.30 3.59
N GLN A 21 26.78 -8.14 4.16
CA GLN A 21 26.55 -8.74 5.46
C GLN A 21 26.15 -7.59 6.40
N SER A 22 24.99 -7.72 7.05
CA SER A 22 24.49 -6.66 7.92
C SER A 22 25.52 -6.39 9.00
N LYS A 23 26.21 -5.27 8.89
CA LYS A 23 27.17 -4.81 9.90
C LYS A 23 26.39 -4.47 11.16
N THR A 24 26.85 -4.95 12.32
CA THR A 24 26.28 -4.51 13.60
C THR A 24 26.61 -3.03 13.79
N PRO A 25 25.65 -2.16 14.15
CA PRO A 25 25.91 -0.76 14.42
C PRO A 25 26.97 -0.59 15.51
N SER A 26 27.93 0.31 15.28
CA SER A 26 28.94 0.69 16.28
C SER A 26 28.30 1.35 17.50
N PRO A 27 28.97 1.37 18.66
CA PRO A 27 28.45 2.07 19.84
C PRO A 27 28.13 3.55 19.60
N ALA A 28 28.90 4.22 18.75
CA ALA A 28 28.67 5.62 18.37
C ALA A 28 27.39 5.77 17.53
N GLU A 29 27.17 4.91 16.53
CA GLU A 29 25.93 4.90 15.74
C GLU A 29 24.71 4.58 16.62
N GLN A 30 24.84 3.63 17.55
CA GLN A 30 23.77 3.32 18.50
C GLN A 30 23.41 4.52 19.37
N GLN A 31 24.41 5.24 19.90
CA GLN A 31 24.16 6.42 20.70
C GLN A 31 23.56 7.56 19.86
N PHE A 32 24.04 7.75 18.64
CA PHE A 32 23.50 8.74 17.71
C PHE A 32 22.00 8.52 17.46
N PHE A 33 21.59 7.30 17.14
CA PHE A 33 20.18 7.00 16.85
C PHE A 33 19.29 7.00 18.10
N LYS A 34 19.84 6.69 19.29
CA LYS A 34 19.14 6.94 20.56
C LYS A 34 18.88 8.43 20.75
N ASN A 35 19.90 9.28 20.54
CA ASN A 35 19.75 10.73 20.64
C ASN A 35 18.74 11.26 19.60
N LEU A 36 18.76 10.76 18.36
CA LEU A 36 17.75 11.09 17.35
C LEU A 36 16.34 10.74 17.82
N THR A 37 16.18 9.58 18.47
CA THR A 37 14.87 9.14 19.02
C THR A 37 14.40 10.06 20.15
N GLU A 38 15.30 10.46 21.04
CA GLU A 38 15.01 11.43 22.10
C GLU A 38 14.61 12.78 21.52
N VAL A 39 15.38 13.27 20.55
CA VAL A 39 15.06 14.49 19.79
C VAL A 39 13.67 14.37 19.19
N TYR A 40 13.39 13.31 18.40
CA TYR A 40 12.09 13.05 17.77
C TYR A 40 10.94 13.17 18.77
N ASN A 41 11.08 12.52 19.93
CA ASN A 41 10.05 12.45 20.96
C ASN A 41 9.78 13.78 21.68
N THR A 42 10.59 14.83 21.47
CA THR A 42 10.31 16.16 22.00
C THR A 42 9.16 16.86 21.27
N ASN A 43 8.94 16.56 19.99
CA ASN A 43 8.02 17.31 19.11
C ASN A 43 8.27 18.84 19.14
N ASP A 44 9.51 19.25 19.41
CA ASP A 44 9.89 20.65 19.53
C ASP A 44 10.73 21.10 18.31
N SER A 45 10.22 22.09 17.57
CA SER A 45 10.87 22.61 16.36
C SER A 45 12.26 23.16 16.63
N ALA A 46 12.50 23.78 17.79
CA ALA A 46 13.80 24.36 18.13
C ALA A 46 14.84 23.26 18.36
N THR A 47 14.44 22.20 19.06
CA THR A 47 15.25 21.00 19.29
C THR A 47 15.55 20.27 17.99
N TYR A 48 14.54 20.07 17.12
CA TYR A 48 14.74 19.50 15.79
C TYR A 48 15.73 20.34 14.97
N ARG A 49 15.56 21.66 14.96
CA ARG A 49 16.44 22.58 14.23
C ARG A 49 17.88 22.48 14.73
N LYS A 50 18.08 22.49 16.06
CA LYS A 50 19.41 22.31 16.67
C LYS A 50 20.05 21.00 16.24
N PHE A 51 19.29 19.90 16.22
CA PHE A 51 19.79 18.60 15.76
C PHE A 51 20.20 18.65 14.28
N TYR A 52 19.32 19.08 13.37
CA TYR A 52 19.64 19.09 11.93
C TYR A 52 20.75 20.08 11.56
N SER A 53 20.95 21.17 12.30
CA SER A 53 22.10 22.06 12.11
C SER A 53 23.45 21.41 12.39
N THR A 54 23.48 20.25 13.09
CA THR A 54 24.71 19.45 13.24
C THR A 54 24.96 18.53 12.03
N GLN A 55 23.95 18.32 11.19
CA GLN A 55 23.96 17.39 10.07
C GLN A 55 24.02 18.11 8.72
N LEU A 56 23.49 19.32 8.64
CA LEU A 56 23.28 20.11 7.43
C LEU A 56 23.71 21.56 7.66
N THR A 57 24.18 22.22 6.60
CA THR A 57 24.47 23.67 6.58
C THR A 57 23.40 24.48 5.85
N ASP A 58 22.63 23.85 4.97
CA ASP A 58 21.58 24.51 4.19
C ASP A 58 20.33 24.78 5.04
N ALA A 59 20.02 26.07 5.24
CA ALA A 59 18.91 26.53 6.08
C ALA A 59 17.53 26.07 5.59
N LYS A 60 17.33 25.96 4.27
CA LYS A 60 16.07 25.50 3.69
C LYS A 60 15.89 24.01 3.94
N LYS A 61 16.91 23.20 3.68
CA LYS A 61 16.87 21.75 3.98
C LYS A 61 16.63 21.47 5.46
N ILE A 62 17.24 22.26 6.35
CA ILE A 62 16.97 22.15 7.79
C ILE A 62 15.49 22.43 8.09
N ALA A 63 14.93 23.52 7.54
CA ALA A 63 13.52 23.85 7.74
C ALA A 63 12.58 22.76 7.19
N ASP A 64 12.87 22.20 6.02
CA ASP A 64 12.09 21.14 5.39
C ASP A 64 12.09 19.87 6.25
N ASN A 65 13.25 19.45 6.78
CA ASN A 65 13.38 18.30 7.67
C ASN A 65 12.68 18.51 9.02
N VAL A 66 12.77 19.71 9.61
CA VAL A 66 12.00 20.07 10.82
C VAL A 66 10.50 19.94 10.57
N GLY A 67 10.02 20.49 9.45
CA GLY A 67 8.61 20.38 9.05
C GLY A 67 8.18 18.94 8.84
N GLN A 68 9.03 18.10 8.23
CA GLN A 68 8.77 16.67 8.04
C GLN A 68 8.62 15.95 9.38
N MET A 69 9.57 16.09 10.30
CA MET A 69 9.51 15.45 11.62
C MET A 69 8.25 15.85 12.41
N GLN A 70 7.85 17.12 12.35
CA GLN A 70 6.62 17.58 13.00
C GLN A 70 5.38 16.97 12.38
N ARG A 71 5.31 16.86 11.05
CA ARG A 71 4.18 16.20 10.38
C ARG A 71 4.12 14.73 10.74
N GLU A 72 5.25 14.02 10.69
CA GLU A 72 5.33 12.61 11.05
C GLU A 72 4.88 12.38 12.51
N PHE A 73 5.36 13.20 13.45
CA PHE A 73 4.97 13.11 14.85
C PHE A 73 3.47 13.39 15.06
N ARG A 74 2.96 14.48 14.50
CA ARG A 74 1.59 14.95 14.75
C ARG A 74 0.52 14.08 14.08
N PHE A 75 0.80 13.60 12.87
CA PHE A 75 -0.21 12.94 12.04
C PHE A 75 -0.02 11.42 11.92
N GLY A 76 1.15 10.88 12.28
CA GLY A 76 1.46 9.47 12.04
C GLY A 76 1.75 8.65 13.29
N SER A 77 2.72 9.07 14.11
CA SER A 77 3.40 8.18 15.05
C SER A 77 3.20 8.53 16.53
N GLY A 78 3.05 9.81 16.87
CA GLY A 78 3.23 10.31 18.22
C GLY A 78 4.62 9.94 18.79
N LYS A 79 4.71 9.72 20.10
CA LYS A 79 5.95 9.23 20.71
C LYS A 79 6.28 7.82 20.24
N VAL A 80 7.57 7.54 20.05
CA VAL A 80 8.07 6.24 19.59
C VAL A 80 9.12 5.66 20.54
N ALA A 81 9.23 4.34 20.56
CA ALA A 81 10.26 3.58 21.26
C ALA A 81 11.14 2.84 20.24
N LEU A 82 12.45 3.11 20.26
CA LEU A 82 13.43 2.43 19.41
C LEU A 82 13.52 0.95 19.78
N LYS A 83 13.36 0.07 18.79
CA LYS A 83 13.41 -1.40 18.95
C LYS A 83 14.62 -2.02 18.28
N ALA A 84 15.03 -1.50 17.13
CA ALA A 84 16.22 -1.99 16.44
C ALA A 84 16.84 -0.90 15.56
N ILE A 85 18.13 -1.05 15.31
CA ILE A 85 18.91 -0.29 14.33
C ILE A 85 19.48 -1.34 13.37
N GLU A 86 19.09 -1.28 12.11
CA GLU A 86 19.41 -2.28 11.11
C GLU A 86 20.08 -1.64 9.89
N PRO A 87 21.42 -1.71 9.77
CA PRO A 87 22.11 -1.27 8.57
C PRO A 87 21.70 -2.13 7.37
N ILE A 88 21.21 -1.47 6.32
CA ILE A 88 20.68 -2.09 5.11
C ILE A 88 21.76 -2.09 4.01
N SER A 89 22.51 -1.00 3.90
CA SER A 89 23.61 -0.84 2.96
C SER A 89 24.71 0.05 3.56
N ALA A 90 25.72 0.40 2.78
CA ALA A 90 26.75 1.35 3.20
C ALA A 90 26.19 2.77 3.47
N THR A 91 25.00 3.09 2.93
CA THR A 91 24.41 4.43 2.97
C THR A 91 23.00 4.47 3.57
N GLU A 92 22.43 3.32 3.93
CA GLU A 92 21.06 3.23 4.43
C GLU A 92 21.02 2.44 5.73
N THR A 93 20.37 3.03 6.74
CA THR A 93 20.10 2.39 8.03
C THR A 93 18.63 2.52 8.38
N ASP A 94 18.01 1.40 8.75
CA ASP A 94 16.65 1.38 9.25
C ASP A 94 16.62 1.50 10.77
N LEU A 95 15.80 2.42 11.27
CA LEU A 95 15.39 2.47 12.66
C LEU A 95 13.99 1.86 12.75
N ILE A 96 13.87 0.82 13.56
CA ILE A 96 12.60 0.15 13.80
C ILE A 96 12.03 0.67 15.11
N PHE A 97 10.82 1.22 15.03
CA PHE A 97 10.12 1.84 16.14
C PHE A 97 8.81 1.12 16.46
N GLN A 98 8.36 1.25 17.71
CA GLN A 98 6.96 1.08 18.06
C GLN A 98 6.38 2.40 18.57
N THR A 99 5.16 2.75 18.15
CA THR A 99 4.44 3.88 18.74
C THR A 99 4.09 3.59 20.19
N VAL A 100 4.24 4.58 21.07
CA VAL A 100 3.95 4.44 22.50
C VAL A 100 2.44 4.32 22.75
N ALA A 101 1.63 5.04 21.97
CA ALA A 101 0.18 5.09 22.17
C ALA A 101 -0.53 3.80 21.70
N TYR A 102 -0.07 3.19 20.60
CA TYR A 102 -0.80 2.11 19.93
C TYR A 102 0.00 0.81 19.79
N GLY A 103 1.31 0.85 20.03
CA GLY A 103 2.20 -0.30 19.81
C GLY A 103 2.42 -0.63 18.33
N SER A 104 2.08 0.28 17.43
CA SER A 104 2.19 0.11 15.97
C SER A 104 3.65 0.19 15.54
N TRP A 105 4.05 -0.67 14.60
CA TRP A 105 5.42 -0.72 14.11
C TRP A 105 5.65 0.28 12.97
N LEU A 106 6.80 0.97 13.03
CA LEU A 106 7.20 1.96 12.05
C LEU A 106 8.66 1.77 11.68
N ARG A 107 8.97 2.04 10.42
CA ARG A 107 10.33 2.16 9.90
C ARG A 107 10.67 3.62 9.75
N PHE A 108 11.83 4.03 10.21
CA PHE A 108 12.43 5.31 9.85
C PHE A 108 13.75 5.02 9.15
N MET A 109 13.77 5.26 7.84
CA MET A 109 14.94 5.06 7.00
C MET A 109 15.83 6.29 7.09
N TRP A 110 17.09 6.10 7.49
CA TRP A 110 18.11 7.13 7.52
C TRP A 110 19.08 6.93 6.36
N ILE A 111 19.25 7.96 5.53
CA ILE A 111 20.07 7.88 4.31
C ILE A 111 21.24 8.87 4.40
N THR A 112 22.44 8.38 4.11
CA THR A 112 23.66 9.17 3.99
C THR A 112 24.24 9.12 2.58
N ASP A 113 25.23 9.95 2.29
CA ASP A 113 26.16 9.72 1.18
C ASP A 113 27.23 8.67 1.54
N SER A 114 28.12 8.37 0.59
CA SER A 114 29.21 7.41 0.78
C SER A 114 30.28 7.86 1.79
N LEU A 115 30.25 9.13 2.21
CA LEU A 115 31.13 9.70 3.23
C LEU A 115 30.45 9.77 4.61
N GLY A 116 29.19 9.33 4.71
CA GLY A 116 28.41 9.33 5.95
C GLY A 116 27.66 10.64 6.23
N HIS A 117 27.62 11.59 5.28
CA HIS A 117 26.85 12.81 5.47
C HIS A 117 25.36 12.56 5.28
N PHE A 118 24.53 13.12 6.16
CA PHE A 118 23.08 13.01 6.05
C PHE A 118 22.54 13.56 4.73
N LYS A 119 21.64 12.81 4.09
CA LYS A 119 20.92 13.25 2.89
C LYS A 119 19.46 13.52 3.19
N GLU A 120 18.75 12.51 3.67
CA GLU A 120 17.31 12.55 3.90
C GLU A 120 16.87 11.41 4.82
N HIS A 121 15.64 11.50 5.28
CA HIS A 121 14.98 10.44 6.03
C HIS A 121 13.57 10.20 5.53
N HIS A 122 13.09 8.97 5.68
CA HIS A 122 11.74 8.58 5.28
C HIS A 122 11.10 7.73 6.37
N MET A 123 9.98 8.16 6.93
CA MET A 123 9.13 7.29 7.73
C MET A 123 8.23 6.43 6.83
N ARG A 124 8.22 5.12 7.06
CA ARG A 124 7.35 4.17 6.35
C ARG A 124 6.61 3.27 7.34
N PRO A 125 5.33 2.97 7.10
CA PRO A 125 4.56 2.09 7.98
C PRO A 125 5.02 0.63 7.89
N ILE A 126 4.82 -0.10 8.99
CA ILE A 126 4.99 -1.55 9.18
C ILE A 126 6.35 -2.10 8.72
N ARG A 127 7.34 -2.05 9.62
CA ARG A 127 8.50 -2.95 9.54
C ARG A 127 8.79 -3.54 10.90
N PHE A 128 9.00 -4.85 10.92
CA PHE A 128 9.36 -5.57 12.13
C PHE A 128 10.88 -5.75 12.21
N SER A 129 11.42 -5.75 13.43
CA SER A 129 12.84 -6.06 13.59
C SER A 129 13.12 -7.53 13.25
N LYS A 130 14.35 -7.83 12.82
CA LYS A 130 14.78 -9.22 12.58
C LYS A 130 14.57 -10.10 13.80
N SER A 131 14.90 -9.58 15.00
CA SER A 131 14.71 -10.28 16.27
C SER A 131 13.24 -10.61 16.55
N PHE A 132 12.32 -9.70 16.20
CA PHE A 132 10.89 -9.93 16.35
C PHE A 132 10.41 -11.05 15.40
N LEU A 133 10.85 -11.00 14.14
CA LEU A 133 10.49 -12.00 13.13
C LEU A 133 11.05 -13.40 13.47
N GLN A 134 12.15 -13.46 14.21
CA GLN A 134 12.76 -14.72 14.68
C GLN A 134 12.22 -15.19 16.04
N ALA A 135 11.44 -14.36 16.75
CA ALA A 135 10.82 -14.76 18.00
C ALA A 135 9.73 -15.81 17.70
N GLY A 136 9.92 -17.02 18.24
CA GLY A 136 9.22 -18.28 17.92
C GLY A 136 7.77 -18.22 17.43
N ALA A 137 7.42 -19.22 16.63
CA ALA A 137 6.19 -19.25 15.87
C ALA A 137 4.92 -19.26 16.73
N LEU A 138 3.91 -18.48 16.36
CA LEU A 138 2.58 -18.48 16.96
C LEU A 138 1.70 -19.54 16.30
N SER A 139 1.09 -20.40 17.12
CA SER A 139 0.04 -21.29 16.64
C SER A 139 -1.18 -20.50 16.17
N GLN A 140 -1.99 -21.09 15.28
CA GLN A 140 -3.25 -20.48 14.82
C GLN A 140 -4.16 -20.10 15.99
N LYS A 141 -4.24 -20.92 17.04
CA LYS A 141 -5.03 -20.60 18.24
C LYS A 141 -4.50 -19.33 18.94
N GLN A 142 -3.19 -19.22 19.14
CA GLN A 142 -2.59 -18.03 19.76
C GLN A 142 -2.80 -16.76 18.93
N ILE A 143 -2.76 -16.87 17.59
CA ILE A 143 -3.07 -15.76 16.69
C ILE A 143 -4.52 -15.29 16.90
N LEU A 144 -5.48 -16.21 16.92
CA LEU A 144 -6.90 -15.87 17.09
C LEU A 144 -7.21 -15.33 18.48
N ASP A 145 -6.63 -15.90 19.55
CA ASP A 145 -6.79 -15.40 20.92
C ASP A 145 -6.22 -13.98 21.06
N SER A 146 -5.04 -13.73 20.47
CA SER A 146 -4.39 -12.40 20.49
C SER A 146 -5.18 -11.37 19.69
N LEU A 147 -5.71 -11.76 18.53
CA LEU A 147 -6.60 -10.93 17.72
C LEU A 147 -7.85 -10.53 18.51
N ASP A 148 -8.54 -11.50 19.12
CA ASP A 148 -9.79 -11.23 19.82
C ASP A 148 -9.58 -10.25 20.99
N GLY A 149 -8.56 -10.51 21.82
CA GLY A 149 -8.20 -9.61 22.92
C GLY A 149 -7.84 -8.19 22.45
N TYR A 150 -7.12 -8.08 21.33
CA TYR A 150 -6.73 -6.78 20.78
C TYR A 150 -7.93 -5.99 20.25
N VAL A 151 -8.80 -6.62 19.45
CA VAL A 151 -10.02 -5.96 18.93
C VAL A 151 -10.93 -5.54 20.07
N GLN A 152 -11.13 -6.37 21.09
CA GLN A 152 -11.92 -5.99 22.28
C GLN A 152 -11.31 -4.79 23.03
N GLY A 153 -9.98 -4.72 23.09
CA GLY A 153 -9.27 -3.55 23.63
C GLY A 153 -9.53 -2.28 22.82
N MET A 154 -9.58 -2.37 21.49
CA MET A 154 -9.91 -1.23 20.62
C MET A 154 -11.38 -0.80 20.76
N VAL A 155 -12.30 -1.77 20.84
CA VAL A 155 -13.74 -1.52 20.99
C VAL A 155 -14.07 -0.89 22.33
N SER A 156 -13.47 -1.37 23.43
CA SER A 156 -13.68 -0.78 24.77
C SER A 156 -13.17 0.65 24.87
N LYS A 157 -12.11 1.00 24.11
CA LYS A 157 -11.61 2.37 23.95
C LYS A 157 -12.42 3.21 22.96
N LYS A 158 -13.47 2.65 22.34
CA LYS A 158 -14.31 3.28 21.31
C LYS A 158 -13.52 3.77 20.09
N VAL A 159 -12.39 3.13 19.78
CA VAL A 159 -11.58 3.46 18.60
C VAL A 159 -11.83 2.50 17.45
N PHE A 160 -12.62 1.44 17.64
CA PHE A 160 -12.97 0.52 16.55
C PHE A 160 -14.43 0.11 16.58
N ALA A 161 -15.05 0.18 15.41
CA ALA A 161 -16.35 -0.33 15.01
C ALA A 161 -16.22 -0.79 13.56
N GLY A 162 -16.73 -1.98 13.25
CA GLY A 162 -16.54 -2.61 11.96
C GLY A 162 -16.66 -4.12 11.98
N ASN A 163 -16.30 -4.72 10.86
CA ASN A 163 -16.32 -6.15 10.59
C ASN A 163 -14.89 -6.63 10.33
N VAL A 164 -14.53 -7.78 10.90
CA VAL A 164 -13.21 -8.40 10.75
C VAL A 164 -13.40 -9.86 10.35
N LEU A 165 -12.78 -10.24 9.24
CA LEU A 165 -12.72 -11.62 8.76
C LEU A 165 -11.27 -12.05 8.62
N VAL A 166 -10.94 -13.22 9.18
CA VAL A 166 -9.65 -13.90 9.00
C VAL A 166 -9.93 -15.32 8.54
N ALA A 167 -9.35 -15.69 7.41
CA ALA A 167 -9.45 -17.03 6.84
C ALA A 167 -8.06 -17.60 6.55
N ASN A 168 -7.93 -18.92 6.53
CA ASN A 168 -6.77 -19.63 6.00
C ASN A 168 -7.26 -20.65 4.97
N GLY A 169 -6.96 -20.40 3.69
CA GLY A 169 -7.58 -21.12 2.58
C GLY A 169 -9.11 -21.00 2.63
N ASN A 170 -9.81 -22.12 2.46
CA ASN A 170 -11.28 -22.19 2.46
C ASN A 170 -11.92 -22.18 3.86
N HIS A 171 -11.12 -22.04 4.93
CA HIS A 171 -11.61 -22.05 6.30
C HIS A 171 -11.63 -20.64 6.89
N ILE A 172 -12.84 -20.13 7.15
CA ILE A 172 -13.04 -18.89 7.90
C ILE A 172 -12.79 -19.20 9.39
N LEU A 173 -11.76 -18.57 9.94
CA LEU A 173 -11.28 -18.79 11.31
C LEU A 173 -11.84 -17.75 12.29
N TYR A 174 -12.13 -16.55 11.77
CA TYR A 174 -12.65 -15.42 12.52
C TYR A 174 -13.60 -14.64 11.60
N ASN A 175 -14.80 -14.33 12.08
CA ASN A 175 -15.76 -13.49 11.37
C ASN A 175 -16.66 -12.82 12.40
N LYS A 176 -16.31 -11.60 12.80
CA LYS A 176 -16.99 -10.88 13.89
C LYS A 176 -17.26 -9.43 13.52
N SER A 177 -18.31 -8.88 14.13
CA SER A 177 -18.74 -7.50 13.99
C SER A 177 -18.70 -6.78 15.33
N TYR A 178 -18.35 -5.50 15.30
CA TYR A 178 -18.11 -4.69 16.47
C TYR A 178 -18.72 -3.31 16.33
N GLY A 179 -19.21 -2.77 17.46
CA GLY A 179 -19.73 -1.42 17.55
C GLY A 179 -20.99 -1.18 16.73
N ASN A 180 -21.34 0.10 16.62
CA ASN A 180 -22.50 0.58 15.89
C ASN A 180 -22.05 1.40 14.68
N ASP A 181 -22.96 1.60 13.73
CA ASP A 181 -22.78 2.53 12.64
C ASP A 181 -23.01 3.99 13.06
N PRO A 182 -22.70 4.95 12.17
CA PRO A 182 -22.96 6.37 12.45
C PRO A 182 -24.44 6.70 12.74
N LYS A 183 -25.38 5.79 12.42
CA LYS A 183 -26.81 5.92 12.71
C LYS A 183 -27.22 5.23 14.02
N GLY A 184 -26.28 4.66 14.77
CA GLY A 184 -26.51 3.97 16.03
C GLY A 184 -26.93 2.50 15.91
N ASN A 185 -27.02 1.94 14.71
CA ASN A 185 -27.39 0.53 14.53
C ASN A 185 -26.17 -0.38 14.73
N ALA A 186 -26.36 -1.50 15.42
CA ALA A 186 -25.31 -2.51 15.57
C ALA A 186 -24.77 -2.96 14.20
N ASN A 187 -23.45 -3.04 14.07
CA ASN A 187 -22.81 -3.61 12.88
C ASN A 187 -23.08 -5.12 12.79
N LYS A 188 -23.14 -5.63 11.56
CA LYS A 188 -23.34 -7.05 11.24
C LYS A 188 -22.35 -7.48 10.15
N VAL A 189 -21.97 -8.75 10.15
CA VAL A 189 -20.89 -9.27 9.27
C VAL A 189 -21.25 -9.18 7.78
N ASP A 190 -22.55 -9.20 7.48
CA ASP A 190 -23.14 -9.10 6.15
C ASP A 190 -23.47 -7.65 5.74
N LYS A 191 -23.17 -6.68 6.60
CA LYS A 191 -23.40 -5.26 6.31
C LYS A 191 -22.42 -4.75 5.27
N GLN A 192 -22.97 -4.12 4.24
CA GLN A 192 -22.19 -3.38 3.26
C GLN A 192 -21.53 -2.16 3.91
N MET A 193 -20.23 -1.98 3.67
CA MET A 193 -19.44 -0.85 4.13
C MET A 193 -18.59 -0.29 2.98
N ASP A 194 -18.24 0.99 3.06
CA ASP A 194 -17.53 1.69 2.00
C ASP A 194 -16.11 1.14 1.79
N LEU A 195 -15.76 0.92 0.52
CA LEU A 195 -14.46 0.35 0.12
C LEU A 195 -13.34 1.38 0.02
N ALA A 196 -13.69 2.64 -0.19
CA ALA A 196 -12.75 3.71 -0.54
C ALA A 196 -11.76 3.23 -1.64
N SER A 197 -10.47 3.49 -1.48
CA SER A 197 -9.43 3.13 -2.46
C SER A 197 -9.23 1.63 -2.70
N MET A 198 -9.72 0.73 -1.83
CA MET A 198 -9.57 -0.72 -2.05
C MET A 198 -10.15 -1.14 -3.41
N GLY A 199 -11.23 -0.49 -3.85
CA GLY A 199 -11.88 -0.76 -5.13
C GLY A 199 -10.97 -0.60 -6.36
N LYS A 200 -9.82 0.07 -6.26
CA LYS A 200 -8.79 0.09 -7.33
C LYS A 200 -8.29 -1.30 -7.71
N LEU A 201 -8.33 -2.25 -6.78
CA LEU A 201 -7.96 -3.62 -7.07
C LEU A 201 -8.97 -4.29 -8.03
N PHE A 202 -10.26 -3.93 -7.99
CA PHE A 202 -11.23 -4.39 -8.99
C PHE A 202 -10.97 -3.79 -10.37
N THR A 203 -10.58 -2.52 -10.44
CA THR A 203 -10.14 -1.86 -11.67
C THR A 203 -8.94 -2.59 -12.27
N THR A 204 -7.94 -2.89 -11.44
CA THR A 204 -6.74 -3.63 -11.84
C THR A 204 -7.09 -5.00 -12.41
N VAL A 205 -7.90 -5.78 -11.71
CA VAL A 205 -8.33 -7.10 -12.19
C VAL A 205 -9.10 -6.98 -13.51
N SER A 206 -9.94 -5.94 -13.66
CA SER A 206 -10.66 -5.69 -14.91
C SER A 206 -9.71 -5.40 -16.08
N VAL A 207 -8.67 -4.59 -15.87
CA VAL A 207 -7.61 -4.34 -16.86
C VAL A 207 -6.89 -5.64 -17.21
N LEU A 208 -6.50 -6.42 -16.21
CA LEU A 208 -5.78 -7.68 -16.41
C LEU A 208 -6.64 -8.75 -17.10
N GLN A 209 -7.96 -8.77 -16.89
CA GLN A 209 -8.88 -9.60 -17.67
C GLN A 209 -8.92 -9.19 -19.14
N LEU A 210 -8.80 -7.90 -19.45
CA LEU A 210 -8.72 -7.43 -20.84
C LEU A 210 -7.36 -7.76 -21.47
N VAL A 211 -6.27 -7.77 -20.69
CA VAL A 211 -4.96 -8.30 -21.09
C VAL A 211 -5.06 -9.79 -21.40
N ASP A 212 -5.70 -10.59 -20.55
CA ASP A 212 -5.90 -12.02 -20.77
C ASP A 212 -6.69 -12.32 -22.05
N LYS A 213 -7.62 -11.43 -22.40
CA LYS A 213 -8.43 -11.49 -23.62
C LYS A 213 -7.70 -10.95 -24.86
N GLY A 214 -6.46 -10.48 -24.71
CA GLY A 214 -5.65 -9.89 -25.80
C GLY A 214 -6.19 -8.56 -26.31
N LYS A 215 -7.06 -7.88 -25.55
CA LYS A 215 -7.71 -6.63 -25.97
C LYS A 215 -6.86 -5.39 -25.74
N LEU A 216 -5.92 -5.45 -24.79
CA LEU A 216 -4.93 -4.42 -24.51
C LEU A 216 -3.66 -5.05 -23.92
N SER A 217 -2.56 -4.32 -23.94
CA SER A 217 -1.30 -4.67 -23.27
C SER A 217 -0.98 -3.66 -22.17
N LEU A 218 -0.22 -4.10 -21.15
CA LEU A 218 0.31 -3.19 -20.13
C LEU A 218 1.25 -2.12 -20.71
N ALA A 219 1.85 -2.39 -21.87
CA ALA A 219 2.71 -1.45 -22.59
C ALA A 219 1.95 -0.49 -23.51
N ASP A 220 0.64 -0.70 -23.71
CA ASP A 220 -0.16 0.21 -24.52
C ASP A 220 -0.22 1.58 -23.87
N SER A 221 -0.10 2.63 -24.70
CA SER A 221 -0.20 4.00 -24.24
C SER A 221 -1.65 4.49 -24.23
N THR A 222 -1.94 5.47 -23.36
CA THR A 222 -3.23 6.17 -23.32
C THR A 222 -3.53 6.82 -24.66
N GLY A 223 -2.54 7.37 -25.37
CA GLY A 223 -2.74 7.97 -26.70
C GLY A 223 -3.21 6.96 -27.75
N LYS A 224 -2.77 5.71 -27.66
CA LYS A 224 -3.26 4.60 -28.50
C LYS A 224 -4.69 4.23 -28.16
N LEU A 225 -5.01 4.10 -26.87
CA LEU A 225 -6.29 3.57 -26.40
C LEU A 225 -7.41 4.63 -26.36
N MET A 226 -7.03 5.89 -26.16
CA MET A 226 -7.90 7.05 -26.00
C MET A 226 -7.46 8.21 -26.91
N PRO A 227 -7.46 8.03 -28.25
CA PRO A 227 -6.92 9.02 -29.19
C PRO A 227 -7.67 10.36 -29.18
N HIS A 228 -8.90 10.38 -28.66
CA HIS A 228 -9.75 11.58 -28.57
C HIS A 228 -9.47 12.47 -27.37
N LEU A 229 -8.62 12.06 -26.42
CA LEU A 229 -8.19 12.93 -25.33
C LEU A 229 -7.46 14.15 -25.91
N GLN A 230 -7.85 15.34 -25.46
CA GLN A 230 -7.26 16.60 -25.94
C GLN A 230 -5.90 16.84 -25.28
N ASN A 231 -5.73 16.41 -24.04
CA ASN A 231 -4.50 16.50 -23.27
C ASN A 231 -3.44 15.54 -23.81
N LYS A 232 -2.65 16.03 -24.77
CA LYS A 232 -1.58 15.26 -25.40
C LYS A 232 -0.40 14.96 -24.48
N ALA A 233 -0.26 15.68 -23.35
CA ALA A 233 0.77 15.37 -22.35
C ALA A 233 0.57 13.96 -21.76
N LEU A 234 -0.66 13.45 -21.74
CA LEU A 234 -0.95 12.13 -21.22
C LEU A 234 -0.61 11.01 -22.22
N SER A 235 -0.48 11.30 -23.52
CA SER A 235 -0.51 10.30 -24.61
C SER A 235 0.59 9.23 -24.53
N GLY A 236 1.73 9.54 -23.90
CA GLY A 236 2.85 8.62 -23.71
C GLY A 236 2.76 7.74 -22.45
N ILE A 237 1.79 8.00 -21.56
CA ILE A 237 1.59 7.20 -20.34
C ILE A 237 1.09 5.81 -20.73
N THR A 238 1.70 4.78 -20.16
CA THR A 238 1.30 3.37 -20.38
C THR A 238 0.29 2.89 -19.34
N ILE A 239 -0.46 1.83 -19.66
CA ILE A 239 -1.34 1.15 -18.71
C ILE A 239 -0.58 0.69 -17.46
N LYS A 240 0.63 0.16 -17.62
CA LYS A 240 1.50 -0.22 -16.49
C LYS A 240 1.71 0.98 -15.56
N GLN A 241 2.09 2.13 -16.11
CA GLN A 241 2.38 3.33 -15.32
C GLN A 241 1.16 3.89 -14.59
N LEU A 242 -0.05 3.73 -15.14
CA LEU A 242 -1.28 4.07 -14.42
C LEU A 242 -1.49 3.15 -13.20
N LEU A 243 -1.35 1.83 -13.39
CA LEU A 243 -1.52 0.84 -12.32
C LEU A 243 -0.45 0.96 -11.22
N THR A 244 0.77 1.32 -11.58
CA THR A 244 1.89 1.44 -10.64
C THR A 244 2.05 2.84 -10.03
N HIS A 245 1.14 3.78 -10.33
CA HIS A 245 1.25 5.18 -9.89
C HIS A 245 2.56 5.87 -10.31
N THR A 246 3.12 5.47 -11.45
CA THR A 246 4.32 6.08 -12.03
C THR A 246 4.02 6.92 -13.28
N SER A 247 2.74 7.24 -13.51
CA SER A 247 2.31 8.08 -14.64
C SER A 247 2.69 9.56 -14.50
N GLY A 248 2.87 10.03 -13.26
CA GLY A 248 3.04 11.45 -12.95
C GLY A 248 1.72 12.21 -12.78
N MET A 249 0.58 11.59 -13.08
CA MET A 249 -0.75 12.22 -12.98
C MET A 249 -1.08 12.64 -11.53
N GLY A 250 -1.93 13.65 -11.41
CA GLY A 250 -2.38 14.21 -10.14
C GLY A 250 -3.56 13.47 -9.52
N ASP A 251 -4.23 14.14 -8.60
CA ASP A 251 -5.40 13.65 -7.90
C ASP A 251 -6.60 14.56 -8.20
N TYR A 252 -7.73 14.01 -8.64
CA TYR A 252 -8.89 14.81 -9.01
C TYR A 252 -9.49 15.54 -7.81
N PHE A 253 -9.21 15.08 -6.58
CA PHE A 253 -9.56 15.82 -5.35
C PHE A 253 -8.88 17.20 -5.26
N GLU A 254 -7.78 17.40 -5.97
CA GLU A 254 -7.04 18.68 -6.05
C GLU A 254 -7.57 19.58 -7.18
N ASP A 255 -8.46 19.08 -8.05
CA ASP A 255 -9.05 19.84 -9.14
C ASP A 255 -10.24 20.68 -8.64
N PRO A 256 -10.30 22.00 -8.90
CA PRO A 256 -11.43 22.85 -8.50
C PRO A 256 -12.80 22.37 -9.01
N ALA A 257 -12.85 21.56 -10.06
CA ALA A 257 -14.08 20.94 -10.56
C ALA A 257 -14.64 19.85 -9.62
N TYR A 258 -13.86 19.38 -8.65
CA TYR A 258 -14.30 18.36 -7.69
C TYR A 258 -15.27 18.90 -6.64
N ASP A 259 -15.05 20.10 -6.10
CA ASP A 259 -15.87 20.64 -4.99
C ASP A 259 -17.38 20.65 -5.31
N PRO A 260 -17.83 21.06 -6.51
CA PRO A 260 -19.25 20.97 -6.90
C PRO A 260 -19.79 19.54 -7.04
N MET A 261 -18.92 18.53 -7.15
CA MET A 261 -19.25 17.11 -7.29
C MET A 261 -19.27 16.36 -5.96
N ALA A 262 -18.66 16.90 -4.91
CA ALA A 262 -18.57 16.27 -3.60
C ALA A 262 -19.97 15.90 -3.07
N GLY A 263 -20.12 14.64 -2.63
CA GLY A 263 -21.39 14.12 -2.09
C GLY A 263 -22.47 13.78 -3.14
N LYS A 264 -22.17 13.88 -4.44
CA LYS A 264 -23.08 13.48 -5.52
C LYS A 264 -22.70 12.12 -6.11
N SER A 265 -23.66 11.45 -6.72
CA SER A 265 -23.38 10.28 -7.56
C SER A 265 -22.71 10.71 -8.86
N PHE A 266 -21.60 10.06 -9.20
CA PHE A 266 -20.81 10.33 -10.39
C PHE A 266 -20.42 9.04 -11.10
N THR A 267 -19.99 9.18 -12.35
CA THR A 267 -19.36 8.16 -13.19
C THR A 267 -17.95 8.62 -13.54
N ASP A 268 -17.11 7.70 -14.02
CA ASP A 268 -15.74 8.05 -14.45
C ASP A 268 -15.72 9.14 -15.53
N LYS A 269 -16.78 9.22 -16.37
CA LYS A 269 -16.91 10.22 -17.43
C LYS A 269 -17.06 11.64 -16.88
N ASP A 270 -17.64 11.79 -15.69
CA ASP A 270 -17.85 13.11 -15.09
C ASP A 270 -16.53 13.77 -14.67
N PHE A 271 -15.46 13.00 -14.52
CA PHE A 271 -14.11 13.50 -14.24
C PHE A 271 -13.24 13.69 -15.51
N LEU A 272 -13.83 13.59 -16.70
CA LEU A 272 -13.10 13.91 -17.94
C LEU A 272 -12.46 15.31 -17.89
N PRO A 273 -13.10 16.37 -17.35
CA PRO A 273 -12.45 17.67 -17.19
C PRO A 273 -11.17 17.61 -16.35
N ALA A 274 -11.17 16.85 -15.25
CA ALA A 274 -9.99 16.70 -14.40
C ALA A 274 -8.85 15.96 -15.13
N ILE A 275 -9.17 14.97 -15.97
CA ILE A 275 -8.19 14.30 -16.83
C ILE A 275 -7.63 15.26 -17.88
N GLU A 276 -8.48 16.05 -18.54
CA GLU A 276 -8.07 16.98 -19.58
C GLU A 276 -7.24 18.15 -19.02
N ASN A 277 -7.47 18.54 -17.76
CA ASN A 277 -6.72 19.59 -17.08
C ASN A 277 -5.44 19.10 -16.38
N ASP A 278 -5.27 17.78 -16.20
CA ASP A 278 -4.16 17.19 -15.46
C ASP A 278 -2.80 17.56 -16.08
N LYS A 279 -1.86 17.96 -15.22
CA LYS A 279 -0.47 18.25 -15.59
C LYS A 279 0.43 17.27 -14.85
N PRO A 280 1.03 16.28 -15.54
CA PRO A 280 1.92 15.34 -14.88
C PRO A 280 3.05 16.04 -14.12
N HIS A 281 3.20 15.69 -12.84
CA HIS A 281 4.21 16.28 -11.94
C HIS A 281 5.64 15.87 -12.30
N PHE A 282 5.80 14.79 -13.04
CA PHE A 282 7.06 14.29 -13.57
C PHE A 282 6.80 13.50 -14.85
N ALA A 283 7.85 13.28 -15.65
CA ALA A 283 7.74 12.47 -16.86
C ALA A 283 7.37 11.00 -16.52
N PRO A 284 6.53 10.32 -17.32
CA PRO A 284 6.07 8.96 -17.03
C PRO A 284 7.23 7.99 -16.75
N GLY A 285 7.13 7.24 -15.65
CA GLY A 285 8.15 6.30 -15.18
C GLY A 285 9.34 6.94 -14.45
N LYS A 286 9.35 8.26 -14.21
CA LYS A 286 10.45 8.94 -13.51
C LYS A 286 10.23 9.18 -12.02
N GLY A 287 9.08 8.81 -11.50
CA GLY A 287 8.74 8.96 -10.09
C GLY A 287 7.51 8.15 -9.70
N PHE A 288 7.09 8.30 -8.45
CA PHE A 288 5.89 7.71 -7.89
C PHE A 288 5.01 8.81 -7.31
N ARG A 289 3.73 8.85 -7.70
CA ARG A 289 2.69 9.70 -7.10
C ARG A 289 1.38 8.95 -7.18
N TYR A 290 0.82 8.64 -6.02
CA TYR A 290 -0.52 8.05 -5.94
C TYR A 290 -1.51 8.96 -6.67
N SER A 291 -2.28 8.39 -7.59
CA SER A 291 -3.13 9.15 -8.51
C SER A 291 -4.49 8.48 -8.64
N ASN A 292 -5.51 9.12 -8.07
CA ASN A 292 -6.90 8.71 -8.30
C ASN A 292 -7.31 9.02 -9.74
N THR A 293 -6.89 10.14 -10.31
CA THR A 293 -7.16 10.53 -11.71
C THR A 293 -6.68 9.46 -12.70
N GLY A 294 -5.49 8.88 -12.48
CA GLY A 294 -4.97 7.80 -13.30
C GLY A 294 -5.85 6.55 -13.27
N PHE A 295 -6.46 6.24 -12.13
CA PHE A 295 -7.39 5.12 -12.00
C PHE A 295 -8.78 5.40 -12.57
N ILE A 296 -9.26 6.65 -12.53
CA ILE A 296 -10.45 7.05 -13.29
C ILE A 296 -10.22 6.87 -14.79
N LEU A 297 -9.04 7.26 -15.30
CA LEU A 297 -8.68 7.04 -16.70
C LEU A 297 -8.64 5.54 -17.06
N LEU A 298 -8.16 4.67 -16.15
CA LEU A 298 -8.26 3.21 -16.34
C LEU A 298 -9.72 2.74 -16.43
N GLY A 299 -10.61 3.30 -15.62
CA GLY A 299 -12.05 3.06 -15.71
C GLY A 299 -12.61 3.39 -17.10
N LEU A 300 -12.32 4.58 -17.62
CA LEU A 300 -12.71 4.99 -18.98
C LEU A 300 -12.12 4.08 -20.07
N ILE A 301 -10.88 3.63 -19.90
CA ILE A 301 -10.23 2.68 -20.83
C ILE A 301 -10.95 1.32 -20.80
N ILE A 302 -11.34 0.82 -19.62
CA ILE A 302 -12.14 -0.40 -19.50
C ILE A 302 -13.45 -0.22 -20.27
N GLU A 303 -14.15 0.90 -20.10
CA GLU A 303 -15.40 1.14 -20.82
C GLU A 303 -15.18 1.16 -22.33
N LYS A 304 -14.17 1.90 -22.80
CA LYS A 304 -13.83 2.03 -24.21
C LYS A 304 -13.49 0.69 -24.87
N ILE A 305 -12.66 -0.13 -24.22
CA ILE A 305 -12.16 -1.39 -24.79
C ILE A 305 -13.17 -2.52 -24.66
N SER A 306 -13.98 -2.49 -23.60
CA SER A 306 -14.99 -3.54 -23.35
C SER A 306 -16.33 -3.27 -24.01
N GLY A 307 -16.64 -2.00 -24.33
CA GLY A 307 -17.96 -1.55 -24.79
C GLY A 307 -19.05 -1.60 -23.71
N GLN A 308 -18.67 -1.78 -22.45
CA GLN A 308 -19.59 -1.89 -21.30
C GLN A 308 -19.36 -0.71 -20.36
N LYS A 309 -20.40 -0.28 -19.65
CA LYS A 309 -20.21 0.63 -18.50
C LYS A 309 -19.32 -0.05 -17.46
N TYR A 310 -18.52 0.71 -16.75
CA TYR A 310 -17.53 0.20 -15.79
C TYR A 310 -18.18 -0.74 -14.76
N ASN A 311 -19.29 -0.29 -14.15
CA ASN A 311 -20.03 -1.08 -13.16
C ASN A 311 -20.60 -2.37 -13.76
N ASP A 312 -21.11 -2.33 -14.99
CA ASP A 312 -21.65 -3.52 -15.67
C ASP A 312 -20.53 -4.53 -15.95
N TYR A 313 -19.35 -4.06 -16.37
CA TYR A 313 -18.19 -4.90 -16.59
C TYR A 313 -17.79 -5.61 -15.28
N LEU A 314 -17.66 -4.85 -14.19
CA LEU A 314 -17.28 -5.37 -12.88
C LEU A 314 -18.30 -6.39 -12.37
N GLN A 315 -19.59 -6.08 -12.43
CA GLN A 315 -20.65 -6.98 -11.99
C GLN A 315 -20.63 -8.30 -12.79
N ARG A 316 -20.48 -8.20 -14.11
CA ARG A 316 -20.51 -9.37 -15.01
C ARG A 316 -19.25 -10.22 -14.92
N ASN A 317 -18.06 -9.62 -14.85
CA ASN A 317 -16.79 -10.32 -15.01
C ASN A 317 -16.05 -10.59 -13.69
N ILE A 318 -16.45 -9.94 -12.58
CA ILE A 318 -15.85 -10.14 -11.26
C ILE A 318 -16.90 -10.63 -10.27
N CYS A 319 -17.90 -9.79 -9.94
CA CYS A 319 -18.80 -10.08 -8.82
C CYS A 319 -19.63 -11.35 -9.02
N LYS A 320 -20.33 -11.48 -10.16
CA LYS A 320 -21.15 -12.66 -10.44
C LYS A 320 -20.35 -13.97 -10.47
N PRO A 321 -19.20 -14.08 -11.20
CA PRO A 321 -18.39 -15.29 -11.21
C PRO A 321 -17.91 -15.77 -9.83
N VAL A 322 -17.69 -14.83 -8.90
CA VAL A 322 -17.12 -15.14 -7.58
C VAL A 322 -18.10 -14.93 -6.43
N LYS A 323 -19.40 -14.79 -6.75
CA LYS A 323 -20.51 -14.70 -5.77
C LYS A 323 -20.39 -13.51 -4.80
N MET A 324 -19.89 -12.37 -5.29
CA MET A 324 -19.90 -11.12 -4.53
C MET A 324 -21.25 -10.41 -4.71
N VAL A 325 -22.28 -10.90 -4.02
CA VAL A 325 -23.67 -10.47 -4.26
C VAL A 325 -24.01 -9.13 -3.59
N SER A 326 -23.17 -8.67 -2.68
CA SER A 326 -23.35 -7.44 -1.89
C SER A 326 -22.23 -6.43 -2.18
N THR A 327 -21.65 -6.48 -3.38
CA THR A 327 -20.58 -5.57 -3.80
C THR A 327 -21.05 -4.67 -4.91
N LEU A 328 -20.87 -3.36 -4.72
CA LEU A 328 -21.10 -2.32 -5.69
C LEU A 328 -19.85 -1.45 -5.75
N GLN A 329 -19.42 -1.05 -6.95
CA GLN A 329 -18.39 -0.02 -7.10
C GLN A 329 -18.95 1.17 -7.87
N THR A 330 -18.38 2.35 -7.64
CA THR A 330 -18.87 3.61 -8.20
C THR A 330 -17.93 4.23 -9.23
N GLY A 331 -16.65 3.82 -9.31
CA GLY A 331 -15.73 4.28 -10.35
C GLY A 331 -14.37 3.57 -10.35
N GLY A 332 -13.52 3.92 -11.32
CA GLY A 332 -12.20 3.33 -11.51
C GLY A 332 -11.22 3.58 -10.35
N ALA A 333 -11.36 4.69 -9.63
CA ALA A 333 -10.52 5.02 -8.47
C ALA A 333 -10.97 4.37 -7.15
N GLY A 334 -12.04 3.58 -7.17
CA GLY A 334 -12.59 2.92 -5.98
C GLY A 334 -13.99 3.44 -5.64
N GLY A 335 -14.24 3.59 -4.33
CA GLY A 335 -15.57 3.90 -3.81
C GLY A 335 -16.50 2.68 -3.84
N GLY A 336 -17.80 2.93 -3.66
CA GLY A 336 -18.80 1.88 -3.51
C GLY A 336 -18.65 1.10 -2.20
N THR A 337 -19.34 -0.04 -2.12
CA THR A 337 -19.50 -0.81 -0.89
C THR A 337 -19.32 -2.31 -1.11
N SER A 338 -18.91 -3.03 -0.06
CA SER A 338 -18.84 -4.50 -0.06
C SER A 338 -19.03 -5.06 1.35
N THR A 339 -18.97 -6.38 1.49
CA THR A 339 -18.97 -7.11 2.76
C THR A 339 -17.64 -7.83 2.95
N VAL A 340 -17.30 -8.20 4.19
CA VAL A 340 -16.07 -8.96 4.45
C VAL A 340 -16.05 -10.31 3.72
N PHE A 341 -17.23 -10.92 3.53
CA PHE A 341 -17.36 -12.21 2.84
C PHE A 341 -17.17 -12.09 1.32
N ASP A 342 -17.69 -11.03 0.70
CA ASP A 342 -17.49 -10.76 -0.72
C ASP A 342 -16.00 -10.53 -1.04
N LEU A 343 -15.31 -9.72 -0.24
CA LEU A 343 -13.88 -9.47 -0.41
C LEU A 343 -13.02 -10.72 -0.16
N TYR A 344 -13.42 -11.57 0.79
CA TYR A 344 -12.81 -12.88 0.97
C TYR A 344 -12.99 -13.76 -0.27
N ASN A 345 -14.21 -13.84 -0.83
CA ASN A 345 -14.45 -14.60 -2.07
C ASN A 345 -13.62 -14.07 -3.25
N PHE A 346 -13.46 -12.76 -3.34
CA PHE A 346 -12.61 -12.12 -4.34
C PHE A 346 -11.14 -12.54 -4.17
N ALA A 347 -10.59 -12.46 -2.96
CA ALA A 347 -9.22 -12.86 -2.66
C ALA A 347 -8.97 -14.35 -2.96
N GLU A 348 -9.87 -15.24 -2.54
CA GLU A 348 -9.77 -16.67 -2.84
C GLU A 348 -9.86 -16.95 -4.34
N ALA A 349 -10.70 -16.21 -5.06
CA ALA A 349 -10.80 -16.33 -6.51
C ALA A 349 -9.52 -15.87 -7.24
N LEU A 350 -8.80 -14.87 -6.70
CA LEU A 350 -7.49 -14.51 -7.22
C LEU A 350 -6.45 -15.59 -6.93
N LYS A 351 -6.36 -16.08 -5.70
CA LYS A 351 -5.42 -17.15 -5.30
C LYS A 351 -5.61 -18.44 -6.11
N THR A 352 -6.84 -18.72 -6.53
CA THR A 352 -7.19 -19.92 -7.30
C THR A 352 -7.23 -19.69 -8.83
N ASN A 353 -6.76 -18.54 -9.33
CA ASN A 353 -6.77 -18.19 -10.76
C ASN A 353 -8.17 -18.20 -11.40
N LYS A 354 -9.22 -18.00 -10.61
CA LYS A 354 -10.60 -18.02 -11.10
C LYS A 354 -10.96 -16.75 -11.86
N LEU A 355 -10.33 -15.62 -11.53
CA LEU A 355 -10.59 -14.32 -12.16
C LEU A 355 -9.62 -13.96 -13.29
N LEU A 356 -8.42 -14.55 -13.29
CA LEU A 356 -7.30 -14.25 -14.19
C LEU A 356 -6.59 -15.55 -14.59
N LYS A 357 -5.99 -15.58 -15.78
CA LYS A 357 -5.12 -16.70 -16.20
C LYS A 357 -3.94 -16.83 -15.24
N PRO A 358 -3.39 -18.05 -15.02
CA PRO A 358 -2.28 -18.26 -14.08
C PRO A 358 -1.08 -17.33 -14.28
N ALA A 359 -0.70 -17.04 -15.53
CA ALA A 359 0.41 -16.13 -15.83
C ALA A 359 0.13 -14.69 -15.36
N THR A 360 -1.11 -14.23 -15.54
CA THR A 360 -1.55 -12.88 -15.20
C THR A 360 -1.84 -12.74 -13.71
N THR A 361 -2.37 -13.78 -13.05
CA THR A 361 -2.42 -13.84 -11.59
C THR A 361 -1.02 -13.77 -10.99
N LYS A 362 -0.07 -14.55 -11.51
CA LYS A 362 1.32 -14.52 -11.05
C LYS A 362 1.93 -13.14 -11.23
N LEU A 363 1.62 -12.46 -12.34
CA LEU A 363 2.04 -11.08 -12.57
C LEU A 363 1.46 -10.13 -11.51
N LEU A 364 0.14 -10.17 -11.28
CA LEU A 364 -0.51 -9.34 -10.25
C LEU A 364 0.15 -9.55 -8.88
N MET A 365 0.29 -10.82 -8.45
CA MET A 365 0.69 -11.19 -7.09
C MET A 365 2.19 -11.01 -6.79
N ASN A 366 3.06 -11.07 -7.79
CA ASN A 366 4.51 -11.02 -7.58
C ASN A 366 5.17 -9.74 -8.05
N PHE A 367 4.49 -8.96 -8.89
CA PHE A 367 5.04 -7.70 -9.38
C PHE A 367 5.16 -6.68 -8.24
N ASN A 368 6.35 -6.09 -8.10
CA ASN A 368 6.59 -4.98 -7.18
C ASN A 368 7.63 -4.01 -7.76
N GLU A 369 7.41 -2.74 -7.51
CA GLU A 369 8.38 -1.65 -7.66
C GLU A 369 8.46 -0.93 -6.29
N GLY A 370 9.28 -1.47 -5.39
CA GLY A 370 9.34 -1.02 -4.00
C GLY A 370 8.18 -1.60 -3.17
N GLU A 371 7.35 -0.73 -2.60
CA GLU A 371 6.21 -1.11 -1.73
C GLU A 371 4.87 -1.10 -2.48
N TRP A 372 4.91 -0.95 -3.82
CA TRP A 372 3.72 -0.92 -4.67
C TRP A 372 3.82 -1.95 -5.80
N GLY A 373 2.72 -2.65 -6.09
CA GLY A 373 2.56 -3.61 -7.16
C GLY A 373 1.75 -3.06 -8.35
N LEU A 374 1.08 -3.93 -9.10
CA LEU A 374 0.10 -3.51 -10.10
C LEU A 374 -1.21 -3.19 -9.38
N GLY A 375 -1.46 -1.90 -9.13
CA GLY A 375 -2.69 -1.40 -8.50
C GLY A 375 -3.05 -2.05 -7.17
N GLN A 376 -2.02 -2.45 -6.42
CA GLN A 376 -2.11 -3.01 -5.09
C GLN A 376 -0.84 -2.70 -4.30
N GLU A 377 -0.96 -2.64 -2.99
CA GLU A 377 0.16 -2.57 -2.07
C GLU A 377 0.94 -3.88 -2.08
N TYR A 378 2.26 -3.78 -1.90
CA TYR A 378 3.16 -4.92 -1.79
C TYR A 378 4.00 -4.77 -0.53
N GLN A 379 3.91 -5.75 0.37
CA GLN A 379 4.67 -5.77 1.61
C GLN A 379 5.43 -7.09 1.74
N LYS A 380 6.72 -7.01 2.09
CA LYS A 380 7.54 -8.17 2.43
C LYS A 380 7.97 -8.09 3.89
N LEU A 381 7.36 -8.90 4.73
CA LEU A 381 7.54 -8.89 6.18
C LEU A 381 8.13 -10.23 6.62
N GLY A 382 9.46 -10.24 6.80
CA GLY A 382 10.20 -11.49 7.00
C GLY A 382 10.14 -12.36 5.74
N ASN A 383 9.72 -13.61 5.91
CA ASN A 383 9.50 -14.51 4.77
C ASN A 383 8.17 -14.23 4.07
N GLU A 384 7.21 -13.63 4.77
CA GLU A 384 5.86 -13.45 4.26
C GLU A 384 5.80 -12.34 3.22
N VAL A 385 5.07 -12.61 2.15
CA VAL A 385 4.67 -11.60 1.16
C VAL A 385 3.19 -11.35 1.36
N ILE A 386 2.82 -10.08 1.41
CA ILE A 386 1.45 -9.64 1.58
C ILE A 386 1.12 -8.71 0.43
N THR A 387 0.03 -8.99 -0.28
CA THR A 387 -0.51 -8.10 -1.30
C THR A 387 -1.97 -7.79 -1.02
N GLY A 388 -2.45 -6.68 -1.56
CA GLY A 388 -3.82 -6.28 -1.45
C GLY A 388 -3.93 -4.78 -1.44
N HIS A 389 -4.99 -4.21 -0.86
CA HIS A 389 -5.17 -2.77 -0.95
C HIS A 389 -5.92 -2.24 0.27
N SER A 390 -5.44 -1.14 0.82
CA SER A 390 -6.13 -0.38 1.86
C SER A 390 -7.11 0.62 1.25
N GLY A 391 -8.14 1.01 2.00
CA GLY A 391 -9.07 2.07 1.61
C GLY A 391 -9.30 2.98 2.80
N GLY A 392 -8.99 4.26 2.67
CA GLY A 392 -9.28 5.27 3.68
C GLY A 392 -10.17 6.35 3.12
N PHE A 393 -11.27 6.65 3.80
CA PHE A 393 -12.10 7.82 3.57
C PHE A 393 -12.76 8.24 4.89
N ILE A 394 -13.46 9.38 4.90
CA ILE A 394 -14.20 9.84 6.07
C ILE A 394 -15.19 8.73 6.49
N ASN A 395 -15.12 8.27 7.75
CA ASN A 395 -15.92 7.17 8.29
C ASN A 395 -15.82 5.83 7.53
N ALA A 396 -14.73 5.60 6.79
CA ALA A 396 -14.52 4.35 6.06
C ALA A 396 -13.05 3.93 6.09
N CYS A 397 -12.82 2.70 6.53
CA CYS A 397 -11.52 2.06 6.51
C CYS A 397 -11.69 0.63 6.00
N THR A 398 -11.01 0.29 4.92
CA THR A 398 -11.00 -1.05 4.34
C THR A 398 -9.57 -1.58 4.29
N GLU A 399 -9.41 -2.86 4.59
CA GLU A 399 -8.16 -3.59 4.44
C GLU A 399 -8.46 -4.93 3.81
N LEU A 400 -7.83 -5.21 2.66
CA LEU A 400 -7.77 -6.55 2.10
C LEU A 400 -6.31 -6.96 2.03
N ASN A 401 -5.92 -7.97 2.81
CA ASN A 401 -4.56 -8.48 2.86
C ASN A 401 -4.54 -9.97 2.51
N ILE A 402 -3.77 -10.32 1.49
CA ILE A 402 -3.56 -11.68 0.98
C ILE A 402 -2.14 -12.11 1.31
N TYR A 403 -2.00 -13.12 2.17
CA TYR A 403 -0.72 -13.63 2.66
C TYR A 403 -0.32 -14.84 1.82
N HIS A 404 0.79 -14.72 1.10
CA HIS A 404 1.18 -15.68 0.06
C HIS A 404 1.76 -16.98 0.62
N ASN A 405 2.57 -16.91 1.67
CA ASN A 405 3.24 -18.08 2.22
C ASN A 405 2.38 -18.80 3.26
N THR A 406 1.78 -18.06 4.20
CA THR A 406 0.93 -18.66 5.23
C THR A 406 -0.49 -18.97 4.74
N GLY A 407 -0.89 -18.43 3.59
CA GLY A 407 -2.18 -18.67 2.94
C GLY A 407 -3.37 -17.94 3.56
N TYR A 408 -3.13 -17.04 4.52
CA TYR A 408 -4.19 -16.26 5.15
C TYR A 408 -4.80 -15.23 4.20
N VAL A 409 -6.07 -14.92 4.44
CA VAL A 409 -6.76 -13.75 3.92
C VAL A 409 -7.36 -13.00 5.10
N VAL A 410 -7.07 -11.70 5.18
CA VAL A 410 -7.61 -10.81 6.21
C VAL A 410 -8.40 -9.72 5.52
N VAL A 411 -9.65 -9.55 5.95
CA VAL A 411 -10.53 -8.47 5.51
C VAL A 411 -10.99 -7.68 6.72
N ILE A 412 -10.78 -6.36 6.71
CA ILE A 412 -11.37 -5.45 7.70
C ILE A 412 -12.19 -4.42 6.94
N LEU A 413 -13.42 -4.22 7.37
CA LEU A 413 -14.27 -3.11 6.96
C LEU A 413 -14.67 -2.35 8.22
N SER A 414 -14.36 -1.07 8.30
CA SER A 414 -14.59 -0.28 9.50
C SER A 414 -15.22 1.06 9.17
N ASN A 415 -16.12 1.48 10.04
CA ASN A 415 -16.80 2.76 9.99
C ASN A 415 -16.39 3.69 11.15
N SER A 416 -15.15 3.51 11.64
CA SER A 416 -14.58 4.32 12.71
C SER A 416 -13.88 5.55 12.18
N GLU A 417 -13.89 6.61 12.99
CA GLU A 417 -13.17 7.85 12.73
C GLU A 417 -12.28 8.22 13.94
N PRO A 418 -10.98 8.50 13.74
CA PRO A 418 -10.19 8.26 12.53
C PRO A 418 -10.17 6.77 12.10
N PRO A 419 -9.70 6.42 10.89
CA PRO A 419 -9.75 5.07 10.32
C PRO A 419 -8.79 4.10 11.04
N PHE A 420 -9.07 3.76 12.30
CA PHE A 420 -8.23 2.89 13.13
C PHE A 420 -8.14 1.44 12.62
N GLY A 421 -8.93 1.05 11.62
CA GLY A 421 -8.84 -0.26 10.99
C GLY A 421 -7.47 -0.56 10.38
N HIS A 422 -6.73 0.46 9.94
CA HIS A 422 -5.34 0.30 9.49
C HIS A 422 -4.43 -0.22 10.62
N PHE A 423 -4.55 0.33 11.84
CA PHE A 423 -3.75 -0.15 12.97
C PHE A 423 -4.13 -1.57 13.41
N LEU A 424 -5.41 -1.94 13.27
CA LEU A 424 -5.83 -3.32 13.48
C LEU A 424 -5.16 -4.24 12.43
N SER A 425 -5.13 -3.85 11.16
CA SER A 425 -4.44 -4.58 10.09
C SER A 425 -2.95 -4.77 10.41
N ASP A 426 -2.27 -3.71 10.84
CA ASP A 426 -0.86 -3.75 11.23
C ASP A 426 -0.62 -4.76 12.36
N LYS A 427 -1.52 -4.80 13.34
CA LYS A 427 -1.43 -5.75 14.46
C LYS A 427 -1.71 -7.18 14.02
N ILE A 428 -2.62 -7.40 13.09
CA ILE A 428 -2.87 -8.75 12.55
C ILE A 428 -1.65 -9.24 11.76
N LYS A 429 -1.01 -8.37 10.98
CA LYS A 429 0.25 -8.68 10.29
C LYS A 429 1.30 -9.15 11.30
N GLU A 430 1.42 -8.48 12.45
CA GLU A 430 2.33 -8.88 13.54
C GLU A 430 2.11 -10.33 13.99
N PHE A 431 0.85 -10.75 14.12
CA PHE A 431 0.51 -12.10 14.56
C PHE A 431 0.76 -13.15 13.46
N ILE A 432 0.44 -12.84 12.21
CA ILE A 432 0.51 -13.82 11.10
C ILE A 432 1.94 -14.02 10.60
N VAL A 433 2.76 -12.97 10.51
CA VAL A 433 4.15 -13.08 9.99
C VAL A 433 5.07 -13.91 10.90
N ARG A 434 4.63 -14.18 12.12
CA ARG A 434 5.28 -15.06 13.09
C ARG A 434 4.70 -16.47 13.10
N LYS A 435 3.99 -16.92 12.07
CA LYS A 435 3.49 -18.31 12.01
C LYS A 435 4.55 -19.28 11.49
#